data_AF-A0A958L9J8-F1
#
_entry.id   AF-A0A958L9J8-F1
#
_cell.length_a   1.000
_cell.length_b   1.000
_cell.length_c   1.000
_cell.angle_alpha   90.00
_cell.angle_beta   90.00
_cell.angle_gamma   90.00
#
_symmetry.space_group_name_H-M   'P 1'
#
loop_
_entity.id
_entity.type
_entity.pdbx_description
1 polymer ?
#
loop_
_entity_poly.entity_id
_entity_poly.type
_entity_poly.pdbx_seq_one_letter_code
_entity_poly.pdbx_strand_id
1 'polypeptide(L)'
;IHVLVSMKSLKRTPQALAQMIRQPLTKVKEILQTLCEGGFAKEVKGQWEGSDSSFEVPSELGHLGIQSFHRNSLRLAIDAIDLDPQQRFFQSVFFALDEEQYLDLCEKINDYTNQLLGNYTNSN
;
A
#
# COMPACT_ATOMS: atom_id res chain seq x y z
N ILE A 1 -7.29 1.03 2.92
CA ILE A 1 -8.10 1.31 4.15
C ILE A 1 -7.33 0.93 5.41
N HIS A 2 -6.71 -0.25 5.49
CA HIS A 2 -5.87 -0.65 6.64
C HIS A 2 -4.87 0.43 7.08
N VAL A 3 -4.06 0.98 6.16
CA VAL A 3 -3.13 2.07 6.46
C VAL A 3 -3.84 3.31 7.04
N LEU A 4 -5.02 3.67 6.50
CA LEU A 4 -5.76 4.86 6.92
C LEU A 4 -6.35 4.72 8.33
N VAL A 5 -6.78 3.51 8.73
CA VAL A 5 -7.30 3.27 10.08
C VAL A 5 -6.20 3.23 11.14
N SER A 6 -4.95 2.99 10.73
CA SER A 6 -3.76 3.07 11.59
C SER A 6 -3.23 4.50 11.79
N MET A 7 -3.65 5.46 10.97
CA MET A 7 -3.23 6.87 11.07
C MET A 7 -4.06 7.64 12.10
N LYS A 8 -3.52 7.80 13.32
CA LYS A 8 -4.21 8.45 14.46
C LYS A 8 -4.62 9.91 14.22
N SER A 9 -3.98 10.61 13.28
CA SER A 9 -4.27 12.01 12.93
C SER A 9 -5.50 12.19 12.03
N LEU A 10 -6.07 11.12 11.48
CA LEU A 10 -7.20 11.18 10.57
C LEU A 10 -8.54 10.97 11.27
N LYS A 11 -9.60 11.59 10.74
CA LYS A 11 -10.97 11.17 11.03
C LYS A 11 -11.21 9.82 10.34
N ARG A 12 -11.39 8.77 11.14
CA ARG A 12 -11.50 7.37 10.73
C ARG A 12 -12.95 6.86 10.78
N THR A 13 -13.90 7.74 10.51
CA THR A 13 -15.30 7.32 10.31
C THR A 13 -15.48 6.71 8.92
N PRO A 14 -16.44 5.80 8.71
CA PRO A 14 -16.71 5.23 7.39
C PRO A 14 -16.97 6.30 6.32
N GLN A 15 -17.66 7.39 6.68
CA GLN A 15 -17.97 8.51 5.79
C GLN A 15 -16.70 9.29 5.38
N ALA A 16 -15.83 9.61 6.34
CA ALA A 16 -14.58 10.31 6.06
C ALA A 16 -13.65 9.45 5.21
N LEU A 17 -13.57 8.14 5.52
CA LEU A 17 -12.76 7.19 4.75
C LEU A 17 -13.29 7.04 3.33
N ALA A 18 -14.60 6.90 3.13
CA ALA A 18 -15.24 6.80 1.81
C ALA A 18 -14.94 8.02 0.92
N GLN A 19 -14.99 9.22 1.48
CA GLN A 19 -14.63 10.45 0.78
C GLN A 19 -13.14 10.46 0.39
N MET A 20 -12.26 10.07 1.33
CA MET A 20 -10.81 10.11 1.15
C MET A 20 -10.33 9.18 0.03
N ILE A 21 -10.88 7.97 -0.06
CA ILE A 21 -10.50 6.98 -1.08
C ILE A 21 -11.41 7.00 -2.31
N ARG A 22 -12.39 7.93 -2.35
CA ARG A 22 -13.38 8.07 -3.42
C ARG A 22 -14.10 6.74 -3.74
N GLN A 23 -14.54 6.02 -2.71
CA GLN A 23 -15.29 4.77 -2.84
C GLN A 23 -16.70 4.90 -2.26
N PRO A 24 -17.67 4.10 -2.72
CA PRO A 24 -19.00 4.06 -2.13
C PRO A 24 -18.95 3.69 -0.64
N LEU A 25 -19.78 4.35 0.17
CA LEU A 25 -19.87 4.11 1.61
C LEU A 25 -20.16 2.65 1.96
N THR A 26 -20.99 1.98 1.17
CA THR A 26 -21.33 0.56 1.31
C THR A 26 -20.08 -0.31 1.24
N LYS A 27 -19.27 -0.12 0.19
CA LYS A 27 -18.02 -0.83 -0.02
C LYS A 27 -16.98 -0.55 1.07
N VAL A 28 -16.91 0.69 1.56
CA VAL A 28 -16.03 1.03 2.68
C VAL A 28 -16.46 0.31 3.96
N LYS A 29 -17.76 0.24 4.25
CA LYS A 29 -18.28 -0.50 5.40
C LYS A 29 -18.00 -2.00 5.30
N GLU A 30 -18.18 -2.59 4.11
CA GLU A 30 -17.84 -4.00 3.86
C GLU A 30 -16.35 -4.27 4.15
N ILE A 31 -15.45 -3.43 3.64
CA ILE A 31 -14.01 -3.61 3.86
C ILE A 31 -13.65 -3.43 5.35
N LEU A 32 -14.24 -2.46 6.04
CA LEU A 32 -14.02 -2.25 7.47
C LEU A 32 -14.52 -3.44 8.29
N GLN A 33 -15.67 -4.00 7.92
CA GLN A 33 -16.21 -5.21 8.52
C GLN A 33 -15.27 -6.41 8.32
N THR A 34 -14.76 -6.63 7.10
CA THR A 34 -13.77 -7.68 6.83
C THR A 34 -12.49 -7.49 7.64
N LEU A 35 -12.01 -6.24 7.79
CA LEU A 35 -10.86 -5.94 8.63
C LEU A 35 -11.16 -6.20 10.12
N CYS A 36 -12.39 -5.96 10.58
CA CYS A 36 -12.82 -6.28 11.93
C CYS A 36 -12.80 -7.79 12.20
N GLU A 37 -13.39 -8.56 11.29
CA GLU A 37 -13.49 -10.01 11.38
C GLU A 37 -12.11 -10.67 11.32
N GLY A 38 -11.19 -10.10 10.55
CA GLY A 38 -9.80 -10.52 10.50
C GLY A 38 -8.94 -10.05 11.69
N GLY A 39 -9.51 -9.31 12.65
CA GLY A 39 -8.80 -8.77 13.81
C GLY A 39 -7.87 -7.58 13.51
N PHE A 40 -7.86 -7.08 12.26
CA PHE A 40 -6.98 -6.01 11.78
C PHE A 40 -7.48 -4.61 12.11
N ALA A 41 -8.77 -4.46 12.42
CA ALA A 41 -9.34 -3.21 12.84
C ALA A 41 -10.41 -3.43 13.92
N LYS A 42 -10.70 -2.38 14.67
CA LYS A 42 -11.80 -2.36 15.65
C LYS A 42 -12.52 -1.03 15.61
N GLU A 43 -13.82 -1.07 15.86
CA GLU A 43 -14.60 0.14 16.04
C GLU A 43 -14.51 0.61 17.50
N VAL A 44 -14.05 1.84 17.71
CA VAL A 44 -13.96 2.50 19.00
C VAL A 44 -14.66 3.85 18.91
N LYS A 45 -15.81 3.99 19.60
CA LYS A 45 -16.59 5.24 19.65
C LYS A 45 -16.93 5.81 18.27
N GLY A 46 -17.30 4.95 17.31
CA GLY A 46 -17.66 5.35 15.94
C GLY A 46 -16.47 5.69 15.04
N GLN A 47 -15.24 5.45 15.49
CA GLN A 47 -14.01 5.54 14.71
C GLN A 47 -13.45 4.15 14.50
N TRP A 48 -12.84 3.91 13.35
CA TRP A 48 -12.15 2.66 13.06
C TRP A 48 -10.67 2.81 13.38
N GLU A 49 -10.14 1.93 14.23
CA GLU A 49 -8.73 1.92 14.60
C GLU A 49 -8.09 0.63 14.09
N GLY A 50 -6.90 0.74 13.48
CA GLY A 50 -6.08 -0.44 13.18
C GLY A 50 -5.62 -1.11 14.47
N SER A 51 -5.61 -2.44 14.49
CA SER A 51 -5.03 -3.21 15.58
C SER A 51 -3.49 -3.20 15.45
N ASP A 52 -2.76 -3.04 16.56
CA ASP A 52 -1.29 -3.11 16.60
C ASP A 52 -0.74 -4.54 16.40
N SER A 53 -1.61 -5.49 16.04
CA SER A 53 -1.21 -6.86 15.72
C SER A 53 -0.39 -6.85 14.44
N SER A 54 0.94 -6.97 14.58
CA SER A 54 1.81 -7.42 13.51
C SER A 54 1.23 -8.72 12.97
N PHE A 55 0.78 -8.73 11.73
CA PHE A 55 0.33 -9.97 11.10
C PHE A 55 1.50 -10.54 10.31
N GLU A 56 1.91 -11.75 10.69
CA GLU A 56 2.65 -12.60 9.76
C GLU A 56 1.63 -13.13 8.77
N VAL A 57 1.82 -12.83 7.49
CA VAL A 57 1.08 -13.51 6.43
C VAL A 57 1.51 -14.98 6.52
N PRO A 58 0.60 -15.95 6.76
CA PRO A 58 0.95 -17.36 6.71
C PRO A 58 1.62 -17.63 5.35
N SER A 59 2.76 -18.31 5.34
CA SER A 59 3.59 -18.46 4.13
C SER A 59 2.79 -18.96 2.92
N GLU A 60 1.77 -19.78 3.14
CA GLU A 60 0.84 -20.28 2.13
C GLU A 60 -0.05 -19.21 1.48
N LEU A 61 -0.59 -18.26 2.26
CA LEU A 61 -1.37 -17.12 1.73
C LEU A 61 -0.47 -16.03 1.13
N GLY A 62 0.75 -15.89 1.66
CA GLY A 62 1.78 -14.99 1.13
C GLY A 62 2.10 -15.30 -0.32
N HIS A 63 2.15 -16.59 -0.68
CA HIS A 63 2.37 -17.02 -2.06
C HIS A 63 1.27 -16.51 -3.00
N LEU A 64 0.00 -16.59 -2.62
CA LEU A 64 -1.10 -16.13 -3.49
C LEU A 64 -1.14 -14.62 -3.61
N GLY A 65 -0.91 -13.88 -2.52
CA GLY A 65 -0.85 -12.42 -2.53
C GLY A 65 0.30 -11.90 -3.39
N ILE A 66 1.50 -12.46 -3.21
CA ILE A 66 2.70 -12.11 -3.99
C ILE A 66 2.51 -12.51 -5.46
N GLN A 67 1.99 -13.70 -5.75
CA GLN A 67 1.69 -14.11 -7.12
C GLN A 67 0.66 -13.20 -7.79
N SER A 68 -0.39 -12.79 -7.07
CA SER A 68 -1.42 -11.89 -7.59
C SER A 68 -0.83 -10.50 -7.89
N PHE A 69 0.02 -9.98 -6.98
CA PHE A 69 0.75 -8.74 -7.21
C PHE A 69 1.62 -8.82 -8.48
N HIS A 70 2.44 -9.85 -8.62
CA HIS A 70 3.28 -10.02 -9.82
C HIS A 70 2.46 -10.20 -11.10
N ARG A 71 1.37 -10.97 -11.06
CA ARG A 71 0.45 -11.12 -12.20
C ARG A 71 -0.16 -9.78 -12.60
N ASN A 72 -0.59 -8.98 -11.64
CA ASN A 72 -1.14 -7.65 -11.93
C ASN A 72 -0.08 -6.71 -12.49
N SER A 73 1.15 -6.72 -11.96
CA SER A 73 2.27 -5.92 -12.48
C SER A 73 2.62 -6.31 -13.93
N LEU A 74 2.65 -7.61 -14.24
CA LEU A 74 2.88 -8.09 -15.60
C LEU A 74 1.75 -7.68 -16.55
N ARG A 75 0.49 -7.78 -16.11
CA ARG A 75 -0.66 -7.31 -16.89
C ARG A 75 -0.54 -5.82 -17.20
N LEU A 76 -0.26 -4.99 -16.19
CA LEU A 76 -0.08 -3.56 -16.39
C LEU A 76 1.07 -3.24 -17.35
N ALA A 77 2.17 -4.01 -17.30
CA ALA A 77 3.28 -3.86 -18.23
C ALA A 77 2.89 -4.22 -19.67
N ILE A 78 2.13 -5.30 -19.86
CA ILE A 78 1.60 -5.70 -21.18
C ILE A 78 0.65 -4.62 -21.71
N ASP A 79 -0.32 -4.19 -20.90
CA ASP A 79 -1.28 -3.14 -21.27
C ASP A 79 -0.55 -1.83 -21.67
N ALA A 80 0.59 -1.54 -21.04
CA ALA A 80 1.40 -0.36 -21.34
C ALA A 80 2.17 -0.43 -22.67
N ILE A 81 2.39 -1.61 -23.25
CA ILE A 81 3.06 -1.75 -24.56
C ILE A 81 2.19 -1.14 -25.66
N ASP A 82 0.87 -1.27 -25.54
CA ASP A 82 -0.11 -0.81 -26.54
C ASP A 82 -0.49 0.67 -26.38
N LEU A 83 -0.06 1.34 -25.30
CA LEU A 83 -0.29 2.77 -25.11
C LEU A 83 0.56 3.62 -26.08
N ASP A 84 0.14 4.87 -26.29
CA ASP A 84 0.97 5.87 -26.98
C ASP A 84 2.32 6.02 -26.26
N PRO A 85 3.48 6.10 -26.96
CA PRO A 85 4.80 6.29 -26.35
C PRO A 85 4.88 7.36 -25.27
N GLN A 86 4.11 8.45 -25.38
CA GLN A 86 4.10 9.53 -24.38
C GLN A 86 3.36 9.17 -23.09
N GLN A 87 2.56 8.10 -23.10
CA GLN A 87 1.75 7.62 -21.97
C GLN A 87 2.33 6.37 -21.31
N ARG A 88 3.43 5.83 -21.85
CA ARG A 88 4.09 4.64 -21.29
C ARG A 88 4.99 5.03 -20.12
N PHE A 89 4.46 4.96 -18.91
CA PHE A 89 5.28 5.09 -17.69
C PHE A 89 5.95 3.76 -17.38
N PHE A 90 7.12 3.51 -17.98
CA PHE A 90 7.96 2.36 -17.63
C PHE A 90 8.88 2.70 -16.46
N GLN A 91 8.53 2.23 -15.26
CA GLN A 91 9.43 2.25 -14.10
C GLN A 91 9.66 0.82 -13.62
N SER A 92 10.47 0.08 -14.37
CA SER A 92 11.10 -1.12 -13.85
C SER A 92 12.50 -1.20 -14.40
N VAL A 93 13.49 -1.22 -13.50
CA VAL A 93 14.88 -1.52 -13.85
C VAL A 93 15.21 -2.85 -13.18
N PHE A 94 15.67 -3.80 -13.98
CA PHE A 94 16.13 -5.09 -13.47
C PHE A 94 17.64 -5.02 -13.29
N PHE A 95 18.09 -5.29 -12.07
CA PHE A 95 19.50 -5.44 -11.74
C PHE A 95 19.75 -6.86 -11.25
N ALA A 96 20.78 -7.51 -11.80
CA ALA A 96 21.32 -8.72 -11.20
C ALA A 96 22.34 -8.26 -10.15
N LEU A 97 21.97 -8.37 -8.89
CA LEU A 97 22.80 -7.96 -7.76
C LEU A 97 23.22 -9.18 -6.97
N ASP A 98 24.48 -9.18 -6.53
CA ASP A 98 24.88 -10.04 -5.42
C ASP A 98 24.40 -9.48 -4.07
N GLU A 99 24.63 -10.22 -2.99
CA GLU A 99 24.14 -9.86 -1.65
C GLU A 99 24.69 -8.52 -1.16
N GLU A 100 25.97 -8.24 -1.37
CA GLU A 100 26.61 -6.99 -0.98
C GLU A 100 26.01 -5.80 -1.74
N GLN A 101 25.86 -5.95 -3.05
CA GLN A 101 25.27 -4.94 -3.91
C GLN A 101 23.79 -4.69 -3.60
N TYR A 102 23.04 -5.73 -3.22
CA TYR A 102 21.65 -5.61 -2.80
C TYR A 102 21.52 -4.80 -1.50
N LEU A 103 22.40 -5.05 -0.52
CA LEU A 103 22.40 -4.32 0.75
C LEU A 103 22.77 -2.85 0.55
N ASP A 104 23.79 -2.56 -0.25
CA ASP A 104 24.17 -1.19 -0.63
C ASP A 104 23.03 -0.45 -1.35
N LEU A 105 22.32 -1.13 -2.27
CA LEU A 105 21.16 -0.54 -2.93
C LEU A 105 20.03 -0.23 -1.94
N CYS A 106 19.76 -1.13 -0.99
CA CYS A 106 18.74 -0.91 0.04
C CYS A 106 19.04 0.32 0.90
N GLU A 107 20.29 0.50 1.31
CA GLU A 107 20.73 1.67 2.08
C GLU A 107 20.50 2.97 1.29
N LYS A 108 20.94 3.00 0.02
CA LYS A 108 20.77 4.16 -0.87
C LYS A 108 19.30 4.49 -1.12
N ILE A 109 18.43 3.49 -1.28
CA ILE A 109 16.99 3.70 -1.45
C ILE A 109 16.39 4.33 -0.19
N ASN A 110 16.79 3.86 1.00
CA ASN A 110 16.32 4.43 2.26
C ASN A 110 16.73 5.89 2.42
N ASP A 111 18.00 6.20 2.16
CA ASP A 111 18.51 7.57 2.22
C ASP A 111 17.77 8.49 1.26
N TYR A 112 17.58 8.03 0.02
CA TYR A 112 16.84 8.79 -0.99
C TYR A 112 15.37 8.98 -0.60
N THR A 113 14.73 7.97 -0.03
CA THR A 113 13.34 8.06 0.45
C THR A 113 13.22 9.08 1.58
N ASN A 114 14.17 9.10 2.52
CA ASN A 114 14.20 10.09 3.60
C ASN A 114 14.38 11.51 3.07
N GLN A 115 15.26 11.70 2.08
CA GLN A 115 15.44 12.99 1.41
C GLN A 115 14.17 13.45 0.69
N LEU A 116 13.53 12.55 -0.07
CA LEU A 116 12.26 12.83 -0.73
C LEU A 116 11.18 13.23 0.27
N LEU A 117 11.00 12.45 1.34
CA LEU A 117 10.03 12.76 2.37
C LEU A 117 10.29 14.15 2.99
N GLY A 118 11.55 14.47 3.29
CA GLY A 118 11.94 15.79 3.80
C GLY A 118 11.55 16.97 2.88
N ASN A 119 11.63 16.78 1.56
CA ASN A 119 11.25 17.82 0.60
C ASN A 119 9.73 18.10 0.61
N TYR A 120 8.91 17.09 0.89
CA TYR A 120 7.45 17.21 0.87
C TYR A 120 6.83 17.44 2.26
N THR A 121 7.54 17.14 3.35
CA THR A 121 7.07 17.41 4.72
C THR A 121 7.45 18.79 5.23
N ASN A 122 8.50 19.43 4.70
CA ASN A 122 8.90 20.80 5.06
C ASN A 122 8.20 21.91 4.24
N SER A 123 7.21 21.57 3.42
CA SER A 123 6.44 22.52 2.60
C SER A 123 5.11 22.97 3.26
N ASN A 124 5.06 23.07 4.59
CA ASN A 124 3.94 23.66 5.35
C ASN A 124 4.44 24.69 6.37
#